data_AF-A0A9E7EWI2-F1
#
_entry.id   AF-A0A9E7EWI2-F1
#
_cell.length_a   1.000
_cell.length_b   1.000
_cell.length_c   1.000
_cell.angle_alpha   90.00
_cell.angle_beta   90.00
_cell.angle_gamma   90.00
#
_symmetry.space_group_name_H-M   'P 1'
#
loop_
_entity.id
_entity.type
_entity.pdbx_description
1 polymer ?
#
loop_
_entity_poly.entity_id
_entity_poly.type
_entity_poly.pdbx_seq_one_letter_code
_entity_poly.pdbx_strand_id
1 'polypeptide(L)'
;MLSAIERYRAHSREYSSSTKMEQDIEGGEYEASWMSTRIELIEASKQKLLGKNLGSCSLDELHELEGKLEESLHSIRERKASQNRASFISVKLSIKKKHLPLVHSFQYHLLREQIAQLKEKVDYLNSVVC
;
A
#
# COMPACT_ATOMS: atom_id res chain seq x y z
N MET A 1 -42.95 -41.90 -42.61
CA MET A 1 -42.65 -40.48 -42.34
C MET A 1 -42.31 -40.34 -40.86
N LEU A 2 -41.18 -39.72 -40.51
CA LEU A 2 -40.80 -39.52 -39.10
C LEU A 2 -41.72 -38.51 -38.41
N SER A 3 -41.98 -38.77 -37.12
CA SER A 3 -42.73 -37.88 -36.23
C SER A 3 -42.05 -36.51 -36.14
N ALA A 4 -42.83 -35.45 -35.94
CA ALA A 4 -42.31 -34.10 -35.74
C ALA A 4 -41.30 -34.04 -34.57
N ILE A 5 -41.49 -34.87 -33.54
CA ILE A 5 -40.60 -34.96 -32.38
C ILE A 5 -39.28 -35.66 -32.74
N GLU A 6 -39.32 -36.69 -33.59
CA GLU A 6 -38.11 -37.39 -34.06
C GLU A 6 -37.25 -36.49 -34.95
N ARG A 7 -37.89 -35.68 -35.81
CA ARG A 7 -37.20 -34.66 -36.62
C ARG A 7 -36.52 -33.62 -35.73
N TYR A 8 -37.20 -33.14 -34.69
CA TYR A 8 -36.62 -32.19 -33.74
C TYR A 8 -35.42 -32.77 -32.98
N ARG A 9 -35.51 -34.04 -32.55
CA ARG A 9 -34.42 -34.74 -31.85
C ARG A 9 -33.21 -35.00 -32.75
N ALA A 10 -33.43 -35.36 -34.02
CA ALA A 10 -32.36 -35.52 -35.00
C ALA A 10 -31.63 -34.20 -35.25
N HIS A 11 -32.38 -33.13 -35.49
CA HIS A 11 -31.82 -31.80 -35.78
C HIS A 11 -31.12 -31.18 -34.56
N SER A 12 -31.59 -31.46 -33.34
CA SER A 12 -30.92 -31.04 -32.11
C SER A 12 -29.61 -31.79 -31.90
N ARG A 13 -29.54 -33.10 -32.19
CA ARG A 13 -28.29 -33.89 -32.07
C ARG A 13 -27.24 -33.47 -33.08
N GLU A 14 -27.62 -33.19 -34.33
CA GLU A 14 -26.71 -32.71 -35.37
C GLU A 14 -26.14 -31.30 -35.07
N TYR A 15 -26.92 -30.42 -34.43
CA TYR A 15 -26.50 -29.05 -34.15
C TYR A 15 -25.76 -28.85 -32.81
N SER A 16 -25.90 -29.76 -31.85
CA SER A 16 -25.45 -29.54 -30.46
C SER A 16 -24.19 -30.28 -30.02
N SER A 17 -23.73 -31.32 -30.71
CA SER A 17 -22.87 -32.31 -30.03
C SER A 17 -21.40 -32.43 -30.48
N SER A 18 -21.00 -31.93 -31.65
CA SER A 18 -19.59 -32.03 -32.09
C SER A 18 -19.00 -30.66 -32.40
N THR A 19 -19.55 -29.90 -33.36
CA THR A 19 -18.92 -28.66 -33.83
C THR A 19 -18.89 -27.52 -32.81
N LYS A 20 -19.93 -27.32 -31.99
CA LYS A 20 -19.91 -26.29 -30.94
C LYS A 20 -19.04 -26.67 -29.74
N MET A 21 -19.03 -27.95 -29.39
CA MET A 21 -18.24 -28.47 -28.27
C MET A 21 -16.75 -28.48 -28.63
N GLU A 22 -16.40 -28.84 -29.86
CA GLU A 22 -15.04 -28.76 -30.39
C GLU A 22 -14.54 -27.31 -30.46
N GLN A 23 -15.37 -26.36 -30.91
CA GLN A 23 -15.00 -24.93 -30.93
C GLN A 23 -14.81 -24.33 -29.53
N ASP A 24 -15.64 -24.70 -28.55
CA ASP A 24 -15.47 -24.27 -27.16
C ASP A 24 -14.21 -24.88 -26.52
N ILE A 25 -13.92 -26.15 -26.81
CA ILE A 25 -12.70 -26.82 -26.34
C ILE A 25 -11.45 -26.20 -27.00
N GLU A 26 -11.46 -26.00 -28.31
CA GLU A 26 -10.35 -25.39 -29.07
C GLU A 26 -10.10 -23.94 -28.63
N GLY A 27 -11.16 -23.17 -28.37
CA GLY A 27 -11.05 -21.83 -27.79
C GLY A 27 -10.47 -21.84 -26.37
N GLY A 28 -10.87 -22.80 -25.55
CA GLY A 28 -10.32 -22.99 -24.19
C GLY A 28 -8.85 -23.41 -24.19
N GLU A 29 -8.45 -24.32 -25.07
CA GLU A 29 -7.06 -24.74 -25.23
C GLU A 29 -6.17 -23.61 -25.75
N TYR A 30 -6.66 -22.82 -26.72
CA TYR A 30 -5.96 -21.64 -27.20
C TYR A 30 -5.77 -20.61 -26.09
N GLU A 31 -6.83 -20.28 -25.34
CA GLU A 31 -6.76 -19.32 -24.23
C GLU A 31 -5.79 -19.81 -23.14
N ALA A 32 -5.83 -21.09 -22.77
CA ALA A 32 -4.91 -21.67 -21.80
C ALA A 32 -3.44 -21.61 -22.27
N SER A 33 -3.19 -21.89 -23.56
CA SER A 33 -1.86 -21.79 -24.16
C SER A 33 -1.35 -20.34 -24.20
N TRP A 34 -2.22 -19.40 -24.57
CA TRP A 34 -1.91 -17.97 -24.58
C TRP A 34 -1.60 -17.45 -23.17
N MET A 35 -2.41 -17.80 -22.18
CA MET A 35 -2.16 -17.46 -20.77
C MET A 35 -0.84 -18.05 -20.26
N SER A 36 -0.54 -19.30 -20.61
CA SER A 36 0.71 -19.96 -20.21
C SER A 36 1.93 -19.23 -20.77
N THR A 37 1.90 -18.90 -22.06
CA THR A 37 2.94 -18.09 -22.71
C THR A 37 3.07 -16.72 -22.05
N ARG A 38 1.95 -16.09 -21.68
CA ARG A 38 1.96 -14.80 -21.00
C ARG A 38 2.61 -14.87 -19.62
N ILE A 39 2.35 -15.92 -18.86
CA ILE A 39 2.98 -16.16 -17.55
C ILE A 39 4.49 -16.32 -17.71
N GLU A 40 4.94 -17.10 -18.69
CA GLU A 40 6.37 -17.30 -18.97
C GLU A 40 7.09 -15.98 -19.27
N LEU A 41 6.50 -15.13 -20.12
CA LEU A 41 7.04 -13.81 -20.44
C LEU A 41 7.13 -12.90 -19.21
N ILE A 42 6.10 -12.91 -18.35
CA ILE A 42 6.09 -12.13 -17.11
C ILE A 42 7.18 -12.62 -16.16
N GLU A 43 7.31 -13.93 -15.99
CA GLU A 43 8.32 -14.49 -15.09
C GLU A 43 9.73 -14.23 -15.62
N ALA A 44 9.97 -14.36 -16.93
CA ALA A 44 11.25 -14.01 -17.54
C ALA A 44 11.61 -12.53 -17.32
N SER A 45 10.65 -11.62 -17.52
CA SER A 45 10.83 -10.18 -17.25
C SER A 45 11.14 -9.91 -15.77
N LYS A 46 10.42 -10.57 -14.86
CA LYS A 46 10.67 -10.48 -13.41
C LYS A 46 12.07 -10.98 -13.05
N GLN A 47 12.55 -12.09 -13.61
CA GLN A 47 13.92 -12.55 -13.37
C GLN A 47 14.95 -11.52 -13.83
N LYS A 48 14.76 -10.89 -15.00
CA LYS A 48 15.62 -9.79 -15.48
C LYS A 48 15.62 -8.61 -14.50
N LEU A 49 14.45 -8.15 -14.04
CA LEU A 49 14.33 -7.08 -13.03
C LEU A 49 15.01 -7.43 -11.70
N LEU A 50 15.12 -8.72 -11.37
CA LEU A 50 15.84 -9.21 -10.18
C LEU A 50 17.35 -9.42 -10.43
N GLY A 51 17.86 -9.00 -11.58
CA GLY A 51 19.28 -9.13 -11.94
C GLY A 51 19.70 -10.52 -12.38
N LYS A 52 18.76 -11.39 -12.75
CA LYS A 52 19.01 -12.76 -13.19
C LYS A 52 18.83 -12.90 -14.71
N ASN A 53 19.48 -13.89 -15.31
CA ASN A 53 19.37 -14.21 -16.74
C ASN A 53 19.68 -13.02 -17.67
N LEU A 54 20.61 -12.14 -17.27
CA LEU A 54 20.98 -10.95 -18.05
C LEU A 54 21.92 -11.26 -19.23
N GLY A 55 22.52 -12.46 -19.27
CA GLY A 55 23.46 -12.84 -20.33
C GLY A 55 22.85 -12.92 -21.73
N SER A 56 21.51 -12.96 -21.83
CA SER A 56 20.77 -12.90 -23.09
C SER A 56 20.25 -11.51 -23.44
N CYS A 57 20.43 -10.52 -22.57
CA CYS A 57 19.99 -9.15 -22.82
C CYS A 57 20.98 -8.41 -23.73
N SER A 58 20.46 -7.58 -24.63
CA SER A 58 21.28 -6.61 -25.35
C SER A 58 21.70 -5.46 -24.44
N LEU A 59 22.65 -4.64 -24.90
CA LEU A 59 23.07 -3.43 -24.17
C LEU A 59 21.90 -2.45 -24.00
N ASP A 60 21.12 -2.23 -25.06
CA ASP A 60 19.98 -1.31 -25.03
C ASP A 60 18.89 -1.80 -24.08
N GLU A 61 18.60 -3.11 -24.09
CA GLU A 61 17.65 -3.72 -23.15
C GLU A 61 18.12 -3.56 -21.70
N LEU A 62 19.43 -3.70 -21.45
CA LEU A 62 20.00 -3.55 -20.12
C LEU A 62 19.92 -2.10 -19.64
N HIS A 63 20.18 -1.13 -20.51
CA HIS A 63 20.04 0.28 -20.21
C HIS A 63 18.58 0.67 -19.93
N GLU A 64 17.62 0.15 -20.70
CA GLU A 64 16.20 0.39 -20.43
C GLU A 64 15.78 -0.20 -19.07
N LEU A 65 16.28 -1.40 -18.76
CA LEU A 65 16.02 -2.05 -17.49
C LEU A 65 16.58 -1.24 -16.30
N GLU A 66 17.79 -0.71 -16.44
CA GLU A 66 18.42 0.14 -15.44
C GLU A 66 17.58 1.40 -15.16
N GLY A 67 17.17 2.12 -16.22
CA GLY A 67 16.35 3.33 -16.07
C GLY A 67 15.02 3.05 -15.36
N LYS A 68 14.34 1.95 -15.72
CA LYS A 68 13.09 1.53 -15.05
C LYS A 68 13.30 1.22 -13.56
N LEU A 69 14.39 0.55 -13.22
CA LEU A 69 14.73 0.24 -11.83
C LEU A 69 15.06 1.51 -11.04
N GLU A 70 15.82 2.43 -11.63
CA GLU A 70 16.16 3.69 -11.00
C GLU A 70 14.91 4.52 -10.65
N GLU A 71 14.02 4.72 -11.62
CA GLU A 71 12.77 5.49 -11.44
C GLU A 71 11.86 4.86 -10.38
N SER A 72 11.70 3.53 -10.43
CA SER A 72 10.88 2.78 -9.47
C SER A 72 11.46 2.85 -8.05
N LEU A 73 12.77 2.65 -7.91
CA LEU A 73 13.46 2.73 -6.62
C LEU A 73 13.42 4.14 -6.04
N HIS A 74 13.58 5.17 -6.87
CA HIS A 74 13.42 6.56 -6.46
C HIS A 74 12.02 6.77 -5.87
N SER A 75 10.97 6.41 -6.60
CA SER A 75 9.57 6.52 -6.17
C SER A 75 9.27 5.75 -4.87
N ILE A 76 9.82 4.54 -4.71
CA ILE A 76 9.67 3.73 -3.49
C ILE A 76 10.35 4.41 -2.29
N ARG A 77 11.58 4.92 -2.48
CA ARG A 77 12.34 5.59 -1.42
C ARG A 77 11.63 6.86 -0.96
N GLU A 78 11.14 7.68 -1.88
CA GLU A 78 10.38 8.88 -1.57
C GLU A 78 9.13 8.58 -0.75
N ARG A 79 8.33 7.58 -1.17
CA ARG A 79 7.13 7.16 -0.43
C ARG A 79 7.45 6.66 0.97
N LYS A 80 8.53 5.89 1.12
CA LYS A 80 8.96 5.39 2.44
C LYS A 80 9.45 6.54 3.33
N ALA A 81 10.18 7.51 2.76
CA ALA A 81 10.64 8.68 3.48
C ALA A 81 9.48 9.56 3.96
N SER A 82 8.47 9.79 3.11
CA SER A 82 7.29 10.58 3.47
C SER A 82 6.47 9.90 4.56
N GLN A 83 6.27 8.58 4.48
CA GLN A 83 5.59 7.80 5.50
C GLN A 83 6.34 7.83 6.84
N ASN A 84 7.66 7.60 6.83
CA ASN A 84 8.49 7.70 8.03
C ASN A 84 8.44 9.10 8.66
N ARG A 85 8.47 10.15 7.83
CA ARG A 85 8.35 11.54 8.29
C ARG A 85 7.01 11.79 8.96
N ALA A 86 5.92 11.28 8.39
CA ALA A 86 4.59 11.38 8.97
C ALA A 86 4.50 10.68 10.34
N SER A 87 4.99 9.44 10.44
CA SER A 87 5.06 8.68 11.70
C SER A 87 5.91 9.39 12.76
N PHE A 88 7.04 9.99 12.38
CA PHE A 88 7.87 10.74 13.30
C PHE A 88 7.18 12.01 13.83
N ILE A 89 6.48 12.75 12.96
CA ILE A 89 5.72 13.95 13.34
C ILE A 89 4.59 13.59 14.32
N SER A 90 3.85 12.52 14.07
CA SER A 90 2.72 12.11 14.94
C SER A 90 3.20 11.74 16.35
N VAL A 91 4.34 11.04 16.46
CA VAL A 91 4.98 10.71 17.74
C VAL A 91 5.44 11.99 18.45
N LYS A 92 6.15 12.89 17.76
CA LYS A 92 6.57 14.19 18.33
C LYS A 92 5.39 15.00 18.87
N LEU A 93 4.28 15.07 18.12
CA LEU A 93 3.07 15.77 18.54
C LEU A 93 2.45 15.12 19.78
N SER A 94 2.44 13.79 19.86
CA SER A 94 1.91 13.05 21.00
C SER A 94 2.75 13.28 22.27
N ILE A 95 4.08 13.30 22.14
CA ILE A 95 4.99 13.64 23.24
C ILE A 95 4.76 15.08 23.68
N LYS A 96 4.71 16.04 22.75
CA LYS A 96 4.48 17.46 23.08
C LYS A 96 3.13 17.67 23.77
N LYS A 97 2.06 17.03 23.31
CA LYS A 97 0.72 17.07 23.94
C LYS A 97 0.72 16.50 25.36
N LYS A 98 1.49 15.44 25.63
CA LYS A 98 1.58 14.83 26.96
C LYS A 98 2.44 15.66 27.92
N HIS A 99 3.61 16.14 27.50
CA HIS A 99 4.54 16.84 28.39
C HIS A 99 4.21 18.33 28.61
N LEU A 100 3.62 19.03 27.64
CA LEU A 100 3.31 20.46 27.76
C LEU A 100 2.37 20.82 28.94
N PRO A 101 1.30 20.06 29.23
CA PRO A 101 0.46 20.33 30.40
C PRO A 101 1.15 20.03 31.74
N LEU A 102 2.09 19.05 31.82
CA LEU A 102 2.86 18.80 33.05
C LEU A 102 3.80 19.96 33.39
N VAL A 103 4.42 20.56 32.38
CA VAL A 103 5.30 21.72 32.59
C VAL A 103 4.48 22.94 33.04
N HIS A 104 3.32 23.18 32.42
CA HIS A 104 2.42 24.24 32.86
C HIS A 104 1.91 23.98 34.28
N SER A 105 1.42 22.79 34.61
CA SER A 105 0.88 22.50 35.95
C SER A 105 1.91 22.68 37.06
N PHE A 106 3.17 22.26 36.85
CA PHE A 106 4.24 22.46 37.82
C PHE A 106 4.59 23.94 38.01
N GLN A 107 4.71 24.70 36.92
CA GLN A 107 4.96 26.15 37.01
C GLN A 107 3.79 26.90 37.70
N TYR A 108 2.54 26.54 37.40
CA TYR A 108 1.37 27.15 38.07
C TYR A 108 1.30 26.80 39.56
N HIS A 109 1.67 25.58 39.95
CA HIS A 109 1.76 25.21 41.36
C HIS A 109 2.81 26.03 42.08
N LEU A 110 4.03 26.14 41.55
CA LEU A 110 5.10 26.92 42.15
C LEU A 110 4.71 28.41 42.29
N LEU A 111 4.08 28.97 41.25
CA LEU A 111 3.62 30.36 41.27
C LEU A 111 2.51 30.59 42.31
N ARG A 112 1.57 29.65 42.45
CA ARG A 112 0.53 29.72 43.49
C ARG A 112 1.10 29.67 44.90
N GLU A 113 2.07 28.78 45.14
CA GLU A 113 2.79 28.66 46.41
C GLU A 113 3.47 29.99 46.77
N GLN A 114 4.20 30.58 45.83
CA GLN A 114 4.89 31.86 46.01
C GLN A 114 3.91 33.00 46.30
N ILE A 115 2.77 33.05 45.60
CA ILE A 115 1.73 34.05 45.86
C ILE A 115 1.13 33.87 47.26
N ALA A 116 0.90 32.64 47.72
CA ALA A 116 0.38 32.37 49.06
C ALA A 116 1.35 32.86 50.15
N GLN A 117 2.65 32.56 49.99
CA GLN A 117 3.69 33.04 50.91
C GLN A 117 3.80 34.58 50.93
N LEU A 118 3.63 35.24 49.78
CA LEU A 118 3.62 36.70 49.71
C LEU A 118 2.39 37.30 50.39
N LYS A 119 1.21 36.67 50.25
CA LYS A 119 -0.01 37.11 50.94
C LYS A 119 0.14 37.02 52.46
N GLU A 120 0.64 35.90 52.97
CA GLU A 120 0.89 35.74 54.41
C GLU A 120 1.87 36.80 54.95
N LYS A 121 2.93 37.10 54.19
CA LYS A 121 3.85 38.20 54.53
C LYS A 121 3.18 39.56 54.52
N VAL A 122 2.30 39.84 53.55
CA VAL A 122 1.55 41.10 53.48
C VAL A 122 0.57 41.21 54.64
N ASP A 123 -0.14 40.14 54.98
CA ASP A 123 -1.06 40.10 56.11
C ASP A 123 -0.33 40.31 57.45
N TYR A 124 0.84 39.69 57.61
CA TYR A 124 1.72 39.92 58.77
C TYR A 124 2.23 41.36 58.84
N LEU A 125 2.68 41.94 57.73
CA LEU A 125 3.11 43.34 57.70
C LEU A 125 1.96 44.29 58.05
N ASN A 126 0.75 44.02 57.53
CA ASN A 126 -0.44 44.80 57.84
C ASN A 126 -0.86 44.66 59.32
N SER A 127 -0.62 43.52 59.97
CA SER A 127 -0.94 43.33 61.40
C SER A 127 0.11 43.91 62.35
N VAL A 128 1.30 44.26 61.86
CA VAL A 128 2.38 44.89 62.66
C VAL A 128 2.39 46.42 62.49
N VAL A 129 1.88 46.93 61.37
CA VAL A 129 1.83 48.37 61.05
C VAL A 129 0.53 49.04 61.53
N CYS A 130 -0.50 48.27 61.85
CA CYS A 130 -1.69 48.71 62.62
C CYS A 130 -1.50 48.46 64.10
#